data_AF-A0A2P8WH79-F1
#
_entry.id   AF-A0A2P8WH79-F1
#
_cell.length_a   1.000
_cell.length_b   1.000
_cell.length_c   1.000
_cell.angle_alpha   90.00
_cell.angle_beta   90.00
_cell.angle_gamma   90.00
#
_symmetry.space_group_name_H-M   'P 1'
#
loop_
_entity.id
_entity.type
_entity.pdbx_description
1 polymer ?
#
loop_
_entity_poly.entity_id
_entity_poly.type
_entity_poly.pdbx_seq_one_letter_code
_entity_poly.pdbx_strand_id
1 'polypeptide(L)'
;MRELDRVVSKVMKSIDTTQAVEKKTFEQLLDGVILQVAKNRRLNVNKVALATDQVIREMPEDYGQLAVELKGWETLIAFLYLKYQQAIGVDTSMFE
;
A
#
# COMPACT_ATOMS: atom_id res chain seq x y z
N MET A 1 4.52 -1.09 -14.39
CA MET A 1 3.83 -2.41 -14.23
C MET A 1 4.63 -3.47 -13.46
N ARG A 2 5.76 -4.03 -13.95
CA ARG A 2 6.42 -5.21 -13.32
C ARG A 2 6.76 -5.12 -11.82
N GLU A 3 7.04 -3.93 -11.28
CA GLU A 3 7.33 -3.77 -9.85
C GLU A 3 6.06 -3.83 -9.00
N LEU A 4 5.02 -3.10 -9.42
CA LEU A 4 3.72 -3.03 -8.74
C LEU A 4 3.10 -4.42 -8.62
N ASP A 5 3.07 -5.19 -9.71
CA ASP A 5 2.54 -6.57 -9.72
C ASP A 5 3.28 -7.49 -8.75
N ARG A 6 4.61 -7.30 -8.63
CA ARG A 6 5.45 -8.07 -7.69
C ARG A 6 5.20 -7.66 -6.24
N VAL A 7 4.95 -6.39 -5.98
CA VAL A 7 4.61 -5.90 -4.63
C VAL A 7 3.24 -6.43 -4.23
N VAL A 8 2.23 -6.27 -5.09
CA VAL A 8 0.88 -6.81 -4.88
C VAL A 8 0.96 -8.30 -4.56
N SER A 9 1.61 -9.09 -5.41
CA SER A 9 1.75 -10.53 -5.20
C SER A 9 2.47 -10.91 -3.91
N LYS A 10 3.39 -10.08 -3.39
CA LYS A 10 4.10 -10.35 -2.14
C LYS A 10 3.26 -10.01 -0.92
N VAL A 11 2.58 -8.86 -0.94
CA VAL A 11 1.75 -8.41 0.18
C VAL A 11 0.46 -9.22 0.27
N MET A 12 -0.11 -9.65 -0.86
CA MET A 12 -1.24 -10.58 -0.88
C MET A 12 -0.96 -11.90 -0.15
N LYS A 13 0.30 -12.38 -0.15
CA LYS A 13 0.70 -13.60 0.57
C LYS A 13 0.77 -13.42 2.10
N SER A 14 0.83 -12.18 2.58
CA SER A 14 0.89 -11.89 4.02
C SER A 14 -0.47 -11.61 4.64
N ILE A 15 -1.55 -11.55 3.83
CA ILE A 15 -2.91 -11.33 4.32
C ILE A 15 -3.73 -12.61 4.16
N ASP A 16 -4.54 -12.92 5.17
CA ASP A 16 -5.58 -13.95 5.03
C ASP A 16 -6.79 -13.32 4.33
N THR A 17 -6.98 -13.67 3.06
CA THR A 17 -8.08 -13.13 2.23
C THR A 17 -9.41 -13.87 2.45
N THR A 18 -9.45 -14.89 3.30
CA THR A 18 -10.63 -15.76 3.50
C THR A 18 -11.57 -15.28 4.60
N GLN A 19 -11.16 -14.27 5.38
CA GLN A 19 -11.92 -13.73 6.51
C GLN A 19 -12.33 -12.27 6.29
N ALA A 20 -13.34 -11.82 7.04
CA ALA A 20 -13.70 -10.41 7.08
C ALA A 20 -12.48 -9.56 7.45
N VAL A 21 -12.38 -8.34 6.89
CA VAL A 21 -11.25 -7.44 7.13
C VAL A 21 -11.27 -7.00 8.59
N GLU A 22 -10.60 -7.75 9.45
CA GLU A 22 -10.33 -7.32 10.81
C GLU A 22 -9.24 -6.24 10.80
N LYS A 23 -9.27 -5.37 11.80
CA LYS A 23 -8.26 -4.34 12.03
C LYS A 23 -6.83 -4.91 11.91
N LYS A 24 -6.62 -6.13 12.43
CA LYS A 24 -5.36 -6.86 12.38
C LYS A 24 -4.91 -7.19 10.95
N THR A 25 -5.83 -7.60 10.08
CA THR A 25 -5.53 -7.90 8.67
C THR A 25 -5.08 -6.64 7.93
N PHE A 26 -5.71 -5.50 8.23
CA PHE A 26 -5.33 -4.23 7.65
C PHE A 26 -3.96 -3.74 8.16
N GLU A 27 -3.66 -3.88 9.45
CA GLU A 27 -2.35 -3.58 10.02
C GLU A 27 -1.24 -4.44 9.36
N GLN A 28 -1.47 -5.74 9.19
CA GLN A 28 -0.54 -6.64 8.50
C GLN A 28 -0.31 -6.24 7.04
N LEU A 29 -1.35 -5.78 6.36
CA LEU A 29 -1.25 -5.27 5.00
C LEU A 29 -0.37 -4.02 4.97
N LEU A 30 -0.62 -3.06 5.85
CA LEU A 30 0.19 -1.84 5.96
C LEU A 30 1.66 -2.17 6.23
N ASP A 31 1.95 -3.05 7.19
CA ASP A 31 3.30 -3.51 7.50
C ASP A 31 3.97 -4.14 6.27
N GLY A 32 3.22 -4.97 5.54
CA GLY A 32 3.66 -5.59 4.29
C GLY A 32 4.04 -4.56 3.23
N VAL A 33 3.21 -3.53 3.04
CA VAL A 33 3.45 -2.43 2.08
C VAL A 33 4.66 -1.60 2.51
N ILE A 34 4.70 -1.14 3.76
CA ILE A 34 5.80 -0.33 4.31
C ILE A 34 7.13 -1.06 4.13
N LEU A 35 7.16 -2.37 4.41
CA LEU A 35 8.35 -3.20 4.23
C LEU A 35 8.79 -3.28 2.76
N GLN A 36 7.85 -3.40 1.81
CA GLN A 36 8.20 -3.42 0.38
C GLN A 36 8.73 -2.07 -0.08
N VAL A 37 8.11 -0.95 0.32
CA VAL A 37 8.59 0.40 -0.01
C VAL A 37 10.01 0.61 0.54
N ALA A 38 10.24 0.29 1.81
CA ALA A 38 11.55 0.40 2.45
C ALA A 38 12.61 -0.45 1.72
N LYS A 39 12.28 -1.68 1.34
CA LYS A 39 13.18 -2.58 0.59
C LYS A 39 13.50 -2.03 -0.79
N ASN A 40 12.49 -1.64 -1.56
CA ASN A 40 12.67 -1.20 -2.95
C ASN A 40 13.39 0.15 -3.04
N ARG A 41 13.27 0.99 -2.01
CA ARG A 41 13.93 2.30 -1.94
C ARG A 41 15.20 2.31 -1.08
N ARG A 42 15.59 1.17 -0.50
CA ARG A 42 16.74 1.02 0.41
C ARG A 42 16.69 2.01 1.58
N LEU A 43 15.50 2.21 2.14
CA LEU A 43 15.25 3.12 3.27
C LEU A 43 15.07 2.33 4.56
N ASN A 44 15.20 3.03 5.69
CA ASN A 44 14.80 2.49 6.98
C ASN A 44 13.27 2.37 7.04
N VAL A 45 12.77 1.20 7.44
CA VAL A 45 11.33 0.91 7.56
C VAL A 45 10.61 1.93 8.46
N ASN A 46 11.24 2.40 9.53
CA ASN A 46 10.66 3.38 10.43
C ASN A 46 10.46 4.74 9.75
N LYS A 47 11.34 5.13 8.82
CA LYS A 47 11.16 6.38 8.06
C LYS A 47 9.95 6.32 7.14
N VAL A 48 9.65 5.14 6.59
CA VAL A 48 8.46 4.93 5.76
C VAL A 48 7.19 4.89 6.62
N ALA A 49 7.26 4.26 7.80
CA ALA A 49 6.14 4.20 8.74
C ALA A 49 5.71 5.59 9.28
N LEU A 50 6.61 6.58 9.32
CA LEU A 50 6.24 7.95 9.68
C LEU A 50 5.22 8.58 8.71
N ALA A 51 5.09 8.06 7.48
CA ALA A 51 4.12 8.54 6.51
C ALA A 51 2.72 7.92 6.70
N THR A 52 2.55 6.95 7.60
CA THR A 52 1.30 6.18 7.74
C THR A 52 0.09 7.07 8.03
N ASP A 53 0.21 8.06 8.93
CA ASP A 53 -0.89 8.96 9.27
C ASP A 53 -1.36 9.79 8.07
N GLN A 54 -0.42 10.24 7.23
CA GLN A 54 -0.74 10.97 6.00
C GLN A 54 -1.46 10.04 5.01
N VAL A 55 -0.90 8.86 4.74
CA VAL A 55 -1.45 7.90 3.77
C VAL A 55 -2.87 7.47 4.16
N ILE A 56 -3.12 7.23 5.46
CA ILE A 56 -4.45 6.87 5.96
C ILE A 56 -5.43 8.05 5.84
N ARG A 57 -4.98 9.28 6.11
CA ARG A 57 -5.82 10.48 6.02
C ARG A 57 -6.32 10.74 4.60
N GLU A 58 -5.49 10.50 3.59
CA GLU A 58 -5.83 10.71 2.17
C GLU A 58 -6.69 9.58 1.58
N MET A 59 -6.74 8.43 2.25
CA MET A 59 -7.43 7.23 1.74
C MET A 59 -8.91 7.44 1.39
N PRO A 60 -9.74 8.17 2.18
CA PRO A 60 -11.15 8.39 1.85
C PRO A 60 -11.38 9.23 0.59
N GLU A 61 -10.46 10.15 0.29
CA GLU A 61 -10.57 11.08 -0.85
C GLU A 61 -10.13 10.42 -2.16
N ASP A 62 -9.19 9.47 -2.11
CA ASP A 62 -8.72 8.78 -3.29
C ASP A 62 -9.34 7.38 -3.42
N TYR A 63 -8.89 6.43 -2.59
CA TYR A 63 -9.37 5.05 -2.64
C TYR A 63 -10.86 4.95 -2.27
N GLY A 64 -11.31 5.78 -1.33
CA GLY A 64 -12.70 5.83 -0.88
C GLY A 64 -13.67 6.23 -2.00
N GLN A 65 -13.23 7.03 -2.97
CA GLN A 65 -14.06 7.50 -4.10
C GLN A 65 -14.09 6.53 -5.28
N LEU A 66 -13.26 5.47 -5.27
CA LEU A 66 -13.27 4.48 -6.35
C LEU A 66 -14.63 3.76 -6.44
N ALA A 67 -15.04 3.44 -7.67
CA ALA A 67 -16.18 2.57 -7.93
C ALA A 67 -16.00 1.23 -7.19
N VAL A 68 -17.10 0.67 -6.68
CA VAL A 68 -17.07 -0.55 -5.86
C VAL A 68 -16.43 -1.72 -6.60
N GLU A 69 -16.66 -1.83 -7.90
CA GLU A 69 -16.04 -2.83 -8.79
C GLU A 69 -14.52 -2.74 -8.90
N LEU A 70 -13.93 -1.58 -8.61
CA LEU A 70 -12.48 -1.38 -8.60
C LEU A 70 -11.89 -1.58 -7.20
N LYS A 71 -12.72 -1.62 -6.17
CA LYS A 71 -12.29 -1.85 -4.78
C LYS A 71 -12.02 -3.33 -4.59
N GLY A 72 -10.74 -3.65 -4.49
CA GLY A 72 -10.23 -4.98 -4.14
C GLY A 72 -8.94 -4.87 -3.36
N TRP A 73 -8.44 -6.00 -2.89
CA TRP A 73 -7.18 -6.07 -2.14
C TRP A 73 -5.99 -5.64 -2.99
N GLU A 74 -5.94 -6.08 -4.24
CA GLU A 74 -4.88 -5.73 -5.19
C GLU A 74 -4.84 -4.22 -5.41
N THR A 75 -6.01 -3.60 -5.63
CA THR A 75 -6.13 -2.14 -5.79
C THR A 75 -5.74 -1.40 -4.52
N LEU A 76 -6.13 -1.90 -3.33
CA LEU A 76 -5.77 -1.30 -2.05
C LEU A 76 -4.25 -1.34 -1.83
N ILE A 77 -3.62 -2.47 -2.11
CA ILE A 77 -2.17 -2.63 -1.98
C ILE A 77 -1.44 -1.73 -2.97
N ALA A 78 -1.92 -1.66 -4.22
CA ALA A 78 -1.34 -0.79 -5.24
C ALA A 78 -1.46 0.69 -4.84
N PHE A 79 -2.64 1.11 -4.40
CA PHE A 79 -2.90 2.45 -3.88
C PHE A 79 -1.94 2.81 -2.74
N LEU A 80 -1.89 1.98 -1.71
CA LEU A 80 -1.03 2.20 -0.55
C LEU A 80 0.44 2.26 -0.96
N TYR A 81 0.89 1.35 -1.81
CA TYR A 81 2.28 1.32 -2.28
C TYR A 81 2.68 2.61 -3.00
N LEU A 82 1.81 3.14 -3.86
CA LEU A 82 2.04 4.41 -4.55
C LEU A 82 1.99 5.58 -3.57
N LYS A 83 1.02 5.61 -2.66
CA LYS A 83 0.87 6.69 -1.68
C LYS A 83 2.03 6.79 -0.70
N TYR A 84 2.52 5.66 -0.20
CA TYR A 84 3.72 5.66 0.64
C TYR A 84 4.94 6.18 -0.12
N GLN A 85 5.05 5.92 -1.42
CA GLN A 85 6.14 6.46 -2.23
C GLN A 85 6.01 7.98 -2.43
N GLN A 86 4.82 8.47 -2.74
CA GLN A 86 4.56 9.91 -2.86
C GLN A 86 4.85 10.64 -1.55
N ALA A 87 4.37 10.11 -0.42
CA ALA A 87 4.55 10.72 0.89
C ALA A 87 6.02 10.82 1.33
N ILE A 88 6.89 9.93 0.86
CA ILE A 88 8.34 9.98 1.12
C ILE A 88 9.13 10.73 0.03
N GLY A 89 8.44 11.39 -0.91
CA GLY A 89 9.03 12.22 -1.96
C GLY A 89 9.61 11.45 -3.14
N VAL A 90 9.18 10.20 -3.37
CA VAL A 90 9.52 9.43 -4.56
C VAL A 90 8.56 9.80 -5.68
N ASP A 91 9.12 10.13 -6.85
CA ASP A 91 8.34 10.35 -8.06
C ASP A 91 7.68 9.04 -8.54
N THR A 92 6.35 9.03 -8.55
CA THR A 92 5.55 7.88 -8.97
C THR A 92 5.10 7.95 -10.42
N SER A 93 5.41 9.01 -11.17
CA SER A 93 5.06 9.16 -12.59
C SER A 93 5.67 8.04 -13.46
N MET A 94 6.72 7.36 -12.97
CA MET A 94 7.30 6.20 -13.64
C MET A 94 6.43 4.92 -13.58
N PHE A 95 5.34 4.95 -12.82
CA PHE A 95 4.41 3.81 -12.66
C PHE A 95 3.06 4.00 -13.35
N GLU A 96 2.77 5.22 -13.83
CA GLU A 96 1.64 5.55 -14.72
C GLU A 96 1.95 5.11 -16.16
#